data_AF-W9HTF6-F1
#
_entry.id   AF-W9HTF6-F1
#
_cell.length_a   1.000
_cell.length_b   1.000
_cell.length_c   1.000
_cell.angle_alpha   90.00
_cell.angle_beta   90.00
_cell.angle_gamma   90.00
#
_symmetry.space_group_name_H-M   'P 1'
#
loop_
_entity.id
_entity.type
_entity.pdbx_description
1 polymer ?
#
loop_
_entity_poly.entity_id
_entity_poly.type
_entity_poly.pdbx_seq_one_letter_code
_entity_poly.pdbx_strand_id
1 'polypeptide(L)'
;MHPQTIFNALVALAATGMAAPSEALNNLHARAVVNHDSLNPVKKTIEGGAIGAAIDRWQPLLHIADGCQPYTAVDTNGNVSGGLQDSGSKTGGCKDTSKGQTYARAAMHNGKLAIMYAWYWPKDQPADGNLVSGHRHDWENVVVFIDNYQSPGATLYAAAASGHGDYKKTKNPQRSGNNVMAEYFTSFGKNHELQFKTSPGRTYWIYDWAAMTPAAQKGLITGPSGDPNEPWGNANVPFIDANFGNNLNKAWS
;
A
#
# COMPACT_ATOMS: atom_id res chain seq x y z
N MET A 1 -66.09 -61.24 -1.63
CA MET A 1 -67.07 -60.28 -1.10
C MET A 1 -66.40 -58.91 -1.06
N HIS A 2 -67.13 -57.88 -1.51
CA HIS A 2 -66.83 -56.44 -1.34
C HIS A 2 -66.64 -56.07 0.17
N PRO A 3 -66.31 -54.82 0.57
CA PRO A 3 -65.30 -53.86 0.07
C PRO A 3 -64.66 -52.99 1.21
N GLN A 4 -63.85 -51.98 0.83
CA GLN A 4 -63.50 -50.74 1.58
C GLN A 4 -62.57 -50.85 2.81
N THR A 5 -61.73 -49.88 3.18
CA THR A 5 -61.84 -48.41 3.06
C THR A 5 -60.47 -47.75 3.13
N ILE A 6 -60.38 -46.57 2.49
CA ILE A 6 -59.27 -45.62 2.43
C ILE A 6 -58.94 -45.04 3.81
N PHE A 7 -57.65 -44.88 4.13
CA PHE A 7 -57.18 -43.86 5.08
C PHE A 7 -55.94 -43.16 4.52
N ASN A 8 -56.10 -41.89 4.15
CA ASN A 8 -55.02 -40.98 3.79
C ASN A 8 -54.27 -40.58 5.06
N ALA A 9 -52.99 -40.94 5.16
CA ALA A 9 -52.08 -40.38 6.15
C ALA A 9 -51.25 -39.27 5.49
N LEU A 10 -51.52 -38.02 5.86
CA LEU A 10 -50.64 -36.89 5.59
C LEU A 10 -49.33 -37.10 6.36
N VAL A 11 -48.22 -37.31 5.66
CA VAL A 11 -46.88 -37.27 6.26
C VAL A 11 -46.42 -35.81 6.23
N ALA A 12 -46.42 -35.15 7.38
CA ALA A 12 -45.77 -33.85 7.55
C ALA A 12 -44.25 -34.07 7.60
N LEU A 13 -43.52 -33.65 6.56
CA LEU A 13 -42.07 -33.52 6.63
C LEU A 13 -41.73 -32.34 7.55
N ALA A 14 -41.31 -32.64 8.78
CA ALA A 14 -40.61 -31.67 9.61
C ALA A 14 -39.21 -31.45 9.02
N ALA A 15 -39.04 -30.37 8.25
CA ALA A 15 -37.71 -29.91 7.85
C ALA A 15 -37.03 -29.32 9.08
N THR A 16 -36.19 -30.12 9.75
CA THR A 16 -35.26 -29.62 10.75
C THR A 16 -34.20 -28.79 10.03
N GLY A 17 -34.41 -27.47 9.97
CA GLY A 17 -33.37 -26.53 9.59
C GLY A 17 -32.23 -26.65 10.60
N MET A 18 -31.12 -27.27 10.20
CA MET A 18 -29.86 -27.13 10.92
C MET A 18 -29.38 -25.69 10.70
N ALA A 19 -29.78 -24.77 11.58
CA ALA A 19 -29.09 -23.52 11.72
C ALA A 19 -27.68 -23.84 12.21
N ALA A 20 -26.69 -23.74 11.32
CA ALA A 20 -25.30 -23.74 11.75
C ALA A 20 -25.11 -22.65 12.82
N PRO A 21 -24.38 -22.92 13.92
CA PRO A 21 -24.21 -21.94 14.98
C PRO A 21 -23.57 -20.69 14.39
N SER A 22 -24.20 -19.53 14.61
CA SER A 22 -23.79 -18.21 14.14
C SER A 22 -22.46 -17.73 14.74
N GLU A 23 -21.77 -18.56 15.52
CA GLU A 23 -20.49 -18.23 16.15
C GLU A 23 -19.35 -18.12 15.15
N ALA A 24 -19.46 -18.77 13.98
CA ALA A 24 -18.47 -18.62 12.90
C ALA A 24 -18.58 -17.28 12.13
N LEU A 25 -19.67 -16.53 12.30
CA LEU A 25 -19.89 -15.21 11.65
C LEU A 25 -19.54 -14.02 12.56
N ASN A 26 -19.20 -14.26 13.83
CA ASN A 26 -19.01 -13.21 14.83
C ASN A 26 -17.56 -12.72 15.03
N ASN A 27 -16.60 -13.17 14.21
CA ASN A 27 -15.25 -12.60 14.20
C ASN A 27 -15.04 -11.60 13.05
N LEU A 28 -16.06 -10.81 12.71
CA LEU A 28 -15.86 -9.53 12.05
C LEU A 28 -15.32 -8.54 13.09
N HIS A 29 -14.05 -8.71 13.48
CA HIS A 29 -13.38 -7.66 14.25
C HIS A 29 -13.43 -6.38 13.41
N ALA A 30 -14.09 -5.35 13.94
CA ALA A 30 -13.97 -4.01 13.37
C ALA A 30 -12.46 -3.68 13.31
N ARG A 31 -11.98 -3.22 12.16
CA ARG A 31 -10.58 -2.81 12.04
C ARG A 31 -10.28 -1.73 13.10
N ALA A 32 -9.08 -1.74 13.64
CA ALA A 32 -8.62 -0.75 14.60
C ALA A 32 -7.68 0.27 13.95
N VAL A 33 -7.68 1.48 14.52
CA VAL A 33 -6.55 2.40 14.40
C VAL A 33 -5.61 2.08 15.56
N VAL A 34 -4.36 1.73 15.25
CA VAL A 34 -3.37 1.24 16.21
C VAL A 34 -2.13 2.13 16.24
N ASN A 35 -1.29 1.98 17.27
CA ASN A 35 -0.02 2.72 17.33
C ASN A 35 0.84 2.42 16.10
N HIS A 36 1.53 3.43 15.58
CA HIS A 36 2.29 3.32 14.32
C HIS A 36 3.39 2.25 14.38
N ASP A 37 3.94 1.98 15.57
CA ASP A 37 4.99 1.01 15.83
C ASP A 37 4.49 -0.40 16.17
N SER A 38 3.17 -0.58 16.35
CA SER A 38 2.58 -1.88 16.70
C SER A 38 2.44 -2.81 15.49
N LEU A 39 2.37 -2.26 14.27
CA LEU A 39 2.30 -3.03 13.05
C LEU A 39 3.69 -3.52 12.62
N ASN A 40 3.74 -4.76 12.14
CA ASN A 40 4.94 -5.35 11.55
C ASN A 40 4.69 -5.61 10.07
N PRO A 41 5.73 -5.56 9.22
CA PRO A 41 5.57 -5.76 7.80
C PRO A 41 5.01 -7.15 7.50
N VAL A 42 4.00 -7.18 6.65
CA VAL A 42 3.48 -8.38 6.02
C VAL A 42 4.58 -8.95 5.14
N LYS A 43 4.87 -10.25 5.32
CA LYS A 43 5.82 -10.98 4.48
C LYS A 43 5.43 -10.84 3.01
N LYS A 44 6.42 -10.97 2.13
CA LYS A 44 6.25 -10.86 0.67
C LYS A 44 4.98 -11.56 0.20
N THR A 45 4.03 -10.77 -0.27
CA THR A 45 2.72 -11.19 -0.75
C THR A 45 2.49 -10.48 -2.08
N ILE A 46 2.58 -11.24 -3.18
CA ILE A 46 2.55 -10.76 -4.55
C ILE A 46 1.63 -11.68 -5.36
N GLU A 47 0.90 -11.12 -6.31
CA GLU A 47 0.09 -11.91 -7.24
C GLU A 47 0.93 -12.89 -8.06
N GLY A 48 0.28 -13.92 -8.62
CA GLY A 48 0.95 -14.89 -9.49
C GLY A 48 1.24 -14.34 -10.90
N GLY A 49 1.99 -15.10 -11.69
CA GLY A 49 2.17 -14.84 -13.11
C GLY A 49 3.15 -13.71 -13.44
N ALA A 50 3.08 -13.21 -14.67
CA ALA A 50 4.09 -12.29 -15.21
C ALA A 50 4.09 -10.91 -14.54
N ILE A 51 2.92 -10.43 -14.09
CA ILE A 51 2.82 -9.15 -13.38
C ILE A 51 3.51 -9.24 -12.02
N GLY A 52 3.19 -10.27 -11.22
CA GLY A 52 3.86 -10.49 -9.94
C GLY A 52 5.37 -10.69 -10.06
N ALA A 53 5.81 -11.44 -11.08
CA ALA A 53 7.24 -11.59 -11.37
C ALA A 53 7.90 -10.24 -11.72
N ALA A 54 7.20 -9.34 -12.41
CA ALA A 54 7.69 -8.00 -12.71
C ALA A 54 7.72 -7.11 -11.46
N ILE A 55 6.70 -7.16 -10.59
CA ILE A 55 6.67 -6.45 -9.30
C ILE A 55 7.89 -6.83 -8.44
N ASP A 56 8.24 -8.11 -8.41
CA ASP A 56 9.41 -8.57 -7.67
C ASP A 56 10.73 -8.11 -8.31
N ARG A 57 10.85 -8.30 -9.63
CA ARG A 57 12.08 -8.01 -10.40
C ARG A 57 12.47 -6.54 -10.36
N TRP A 58 11.49 -5.64 -10.37
CA TRP A 58 11.70 -4.20 -10.53
C TRP A 58 11.56 -3.41 -9.23
N GLN A 59 11.55 -4.09 -8.07
CA GLN A 59 11.40 -3.45 -6.77
C GLN A 59 12.48 -2.39 -6.52
N PRO A 60 12.14 -1.14 -6.16
CA PRO A 60 13.13 -0.10 -5.91
C PRO A 60 13.99 -0.38 -4.67
N LEU A 61 15.22 0.16 -4.69
CA LEU A 61 16.01 0.35 -3.49
C LEU A 61 15.66 1.71 -2.89
N LEU A 62 15.23 1.74 -1.64
CA LEU A 62 14.91 2.99 -0.94
C LEU A 62 16.02 3.36 0.05
N HIS A 63 16.56 4.56 -0.13
CA HIS A 63 17.44 5.24 0.81
C HIS A 63 16.65 6.31 1.59
N ILE A 64 16.94 6.45 2.88
CA ILE A 64 16.35 7.49 3.73
C ILE A 64 17.46 8.49 4.06
N ALA A 65 17.46 9.63 3.36
CA ALA A 65 18.42 10.70 3.60
C ALA A 65 17.98 11.59 4.76
N ASP A 66 16.66 11.72 4.98
CA ASP A 66 16.10 12.54 6.04
C ASP A 66 14.82 11.95 6.65
N GLY A 67 14.46 12.43 7.85
CA GLY A 67 13.19 12.12 8.49
C GLY A 67 13.05 10.70 9.02
N CYS A 68 11.82 10.19 8.97
CA CYS A 68 11.45 8.88 9.52
C CYS A 68 11.97 7.72 8.65
N GLN A 69 12.11 6.54 9.24
CA GLN A 69 12.13 5.29 8.48
C GLN A 69 10.72 4.99 7.94
N PRO A 70 10.56 4.19 6.87
CA PRO A 70 9.24 3.74 6.43
C PRO A 70 8.66 2.74 7.42
N TYR A 71 7.33 2.72 7.56
CA TYR A 71 6.57 1.87 8.48
C TYR A 71 5.48 1.09 7.75
N THR A 72 4.90 0.12 8.46
CA THR A 72 3.74 -0.63 8.00
C THR A 72 2.48 0.18 8.26
N ALA A 73 1.77 0.58 7.20
CA ALA A 73 0.53 1.33 7.27
C ALA A 73 -0.67 0.46 7.64
N VAL A 74 -0.72 -0.79 7.19
CA VAL A 74 -1.88 -1.69 7.33
C VAL A 74 -1.44 -3.15 7.54
N ASP A 75 -2.18 -3.91 8.35
CA ASP A 75 -2.01 -5.37 8.48
C ASP A 75 -3.03 -6.17 7.63
N THR A 76 -2.93 -7.50 7.67
CA THR A 76 -3.84 -8.39 6.92
C THR A 76 -5.28 -8.38 7.43
N ASN A 77 -5.53 -7.90 8.65
CA ASN A 77 -6.86 -7.75 9.24
C ASN A 77 -7.46 -6.36 8.96
N GLY A 78 -6.71 -5.49 8.26
CA GLY A 78 -7.13 -4.14 7.93
C GLY A 78 -6.87 -3.11 9.03
N ASN A 79 -6.26 -3.47 10.15
CA ASN A 79 -5.86 -2.48 11.16
C ASN A 79 -4.85 -1.52 10.55
N VAL A 80 -4.92 -0.22 10.87
CA VAL A 80 -4.00 0.78 10.33
C VAL A 80 -3.24 1.57 11.36
N SER A 81 -2.06 2.00 10.96
CA SER A 81 -1.24 2.95 11.69
C SER A 81 -2.00 4.27 11.90
N GLY A 82 -2.14 4.65 13.17
CA GLY A 82 -2.56 5.99 13.58
C GLY A 82 -1.50 7.08 13.38
N GLY A 83 -0.34 6.72 12.81
CA GLY A 83 0.75 7.65 12.54
C GLY A 83 1.35 8.25 13.80
N LEU A 84 2.15 9.30 13.61
CA LEU A 84 2.87 9.99 14.66
C LEU A 84 2.60 11.48 14.57
N GLN A 85 2.50 12.17 15.71
CA GLN A 85 2.40 13.62 15.70
C GLN A 85 3.71 14.22 15.17
N ASP A 86 3.61 15.21 14.30
CA ASP A 86 4.66 16.08 13.76
C ASP A 86 5.23 17.05 14.80
N SER A 87 5.66 16.48 15.93
CA SER A 87 6.24 17.19 17.07
C SER A 87 7.59 16.58 17.45
N GLY A 88 8.33 17.30 18.28
CA GLY A 88 9.65 16.87 18.73
C GLY A 88 10.65 16.91 17.58
N SER A 89 11.59 15.98 17.52
CA SER A 89 12.55 15.92 16.42
C SER A 89 11.97 15.23 15.18
N LYS A 90 12.50 15.58 14.00
CA LYS A 90 12.09 15.00 12.70
C LYS A 90 12.18 13.47 12.65
N THR A 91 13.03 12.88 13.49
CA THR A 91 13.24 11.43 13.59
C THR A 91 12.73 10.84 14.90
N GLY A 92 12.17 11.64 15.81
CA GLY A 92 11.68 11.18 17.11
C GLY A 92 10.54 10.17 16.93
N GLY A 93 10.65 9.01 17.57
CA GLY A 93 9.61 7.97 17.57
C GLY A 93 9.47 7.14 16.27
N CYS A 94 10.31 7.36 15.25
CA CYS A 94 10.15 6.72 13.94
C CYS A 94 11.46 6.21 13.31
N LYS A 95 12.42 5.75 14.12
CA LYS A 95 13.74 5.26 13.64
C LYS A 95 13.85 3.75 13.43
N ASP A 96 12.85 2.98 13.84
CA ASP A 96 12.91 1.52 13.72
C ASP A 96 12.96 1.09 12.25
N THR A 97 14.09 0.50 11.86
CA THR A 97 14.37 0.05 10.51
C THR A 97 13.69 -1.29 10.19
N SER A 98 13.11 -1.98 11.17
CA SER A 98 12.44 -3.27 10.98
C SER A 98 10.98 -3.14 10.54
N LYS A 99 10.41 -1.93 10.61
CA LYS A 99 8.97 -1.69 10.43
C LYS A 99 8.54 -1.42 8.99
N GLY A 100 9.48 -1.20 8.09
CA GLY A 100 9.20 -0.76 6.72
C GLY A 100 8.55 -1.83 5.84
N GLN A 101 7.66 -1.37 4.97
CA GLN A 101 6.94 -2.16 3.98
C GLN A 101 6.97 -1.42 2.64
N THR A 102 7.13 -2.15 1.54
CA THR A 102 6.82 -1.66 0.19
C THR A 102 5.41 -2.10 -0.18
N TYR A 103 4.59 -1.15 -0.63
CA TYR A 103 3.30 -1.42 -1.24
C TYR A 103 3.46 -1.36 -2.76
N ALA A 104 2.80 -2.26 -3.49
CA ALA A 104 2.90 -2.27 -4.94
C ALA A 104 1.51 -2.33 -5.59
N ARG A 105 1.38 -1.74 -6.77
CA ARG A 105 0.26 -1.98 -7.68
C ARG A 105 0.71 -1.81 -9.12
N ALA A 106 0.28 -2.72 -9.98
CA ALA A 106 0.59 -2.68 -11.39
C ALA A 106 -0.66 -2.55 -12.27
N ALA A 107 -0.49 -1.92 -13.44
CA ALA A 107 -1.47 -1.93 -14.51
C ALA A 107 -0.80 -1.63 -15.86
N MET A 108 -1.45 -2.00 -16.94
CA MET A 108 -1.07 -1.52 -18.26
C MET A 108 -1.40 -0.03 -18.38
N HIS A 109 -0.43 0.75 -18.86
CA HIS A 109 -0.57 2.18 -19.08
C HIS A 109 0.19 2.57 -20.35
N ASN A 110 -0.52 3.10 -21.35
CA ASN A 110 0.06 3.51 -22.65
C ASN A 110 0.98 2.46 -23.29
N GLY A 111 0.55 1.19 -23.26
CA GLY A 111 1.28 0.06 -23.85
C GLY A 111 2.50 -0.42 -23.05
N LYS A 112 2.74 0.11 -21.86
CA LYS A 112 3.78 -0.36 -20.92
C LYS A 112 3.13 -0.96 -19.68
N LEU A 113 3.84 -1.84 -18.98
CA LEU A 113 3.45 -2.19 -17.61
C LEU A 113 3.93 -1.08 -16.68
N ALA A 114 3.00 -0.34 -16.08
CA ALA A 114 3.30 0.59 -15.02
C ALA A 114 3.24 -0.15 -13.68
N ILE A 115 4.29 -0.03 -12.86
CA ILE A 115 4.32 -0.56 -11.50
C ILE A 115 4.61 0.60 -10.56
N MET A 116 3.64 0.91 -9.70
CA MET A 116 3.82 1.88 -8.62
C MET A 116 4.29 1.15 -7.37
N TYR A 117 5.38 1.63 -6.79
CA TYR A 117 5.87 1.20 -5.48
C TYR A 117 5.76 2.38 -4.52
N ALA A 118 5.08 2.17 -3.41
CA ALA A 118 4.81 3.19 -2.41
C ALA A 118 5.31 2.79 -1.04
N TRP A 119 5.58 3.79 -0.22
CA TRP A 119 5.98 3.64 1.17
C TRP A 119 5.21 4.62 2.04
N TYR A 120 5.03 4.23 3.29
CA TYR A 120 4.33 5.01 4.30
C TYR A 120 5.32 5.46 5.38
N TRP A 121 5.22 6.71 5.82
CA TRP A 121 5.89 7.18 7.02
C TRP A 121 4.88 7.62 8.07
N PRO A 122 5.18 7.44 9.37
CA PRO A 122 4.28 7.84 10.45
C PRO A 122 3.97 9.35 10.48
N LYS A 123 4.91 10.17 10.01
CA LYS A 123 4.81 11.63 9.89
C LYS A 123 5.73 12.15 8.80
N ASP A 124 5.37 13.28 8.24
CA ASP A 124 6.24 14.17 7.48
C ASP A 124 6.59 15.37 8.38
N GLN A 125 7.87 15.52 8.71
CA GLN A 125 8.34 16.63 9.52
C GLN A 125 9.72 17.10 9.02
N PRO A 126 9.79 18.20 8.25
CA PRO A 126 11.04 18.60 7.61
C PRO A 126 12.07 19.25 8.56
N ALA A 127 11.66 19.70 9.74
CA ALA A 127 12.58 20.23 10.75
C ALA A 127 12.07 19.99 12.19
N ASP A 128 12.96 20.10 13.17
CA ASP A 128 12.64 19.86 14.57
C ASP A 128 11.67 20.92 15.13
N GLY A 129 10.85 20.52 16.11
CA GLY A 129 9.83 21.35 16.74
C GLY A 129 8.43 21.13 16.16
N ASN A 130 7.46 21.90 16.67
CA ASN A 130 6.09 21.91 16.16
C ASN A 130 6.02 22.94 15.03
N LEU A 131 6.14 22.46 13.79
CA LEU A 131 6.18 23.32 12.61
C LEU A 131 4.80 23.38 11.95
N VAL A 132 4.48 24.54 11.37
CA VAL A 132 3.22 24.78 10.66
C VAL A 132 3.11 23.95 9.36
N SER A 133 4.23 23.45 8.82
CA SER A 133 4.26 22.71 7.55
C SER A 133 4.32 21.19 7.70
N GLY A 134 4.52 20.65 8.90
CA GLY A 134 4.54 19.21 9.14
C GLY A 134 3.13 18.60 9.05
N HIS A 135 3.07 17.27 8.96
CA HIS A 135 1.83 16.55 9.15
C HIS A 135 2.02 15.11 9.61
N ARG A 136 1.01 14.60 10.31
CA ARG A 136 0.86 13.18 10.59
C ARG A 136 0.59 12.43 9.28
N HIS A 137 1.18 11.24 9.16
CA HIS A 137 1.20 10.40 7.97
C HIS A 137 2.00 11.01 6.82
N ASP A 138 2.63 10.15 6.02
CA ASP A 138 3.16 10.50 4.72
C ASP A 138 3.07 9.29 3.79
N TRP A 139 2.90 9.56 2.50
CA TRP A 139 2.83 8.56 1.45
C TRP A 139 3.54 9.06 0.20
N GLU A 140 4.66 8.43 -0.10
CA GLU A 140 5.43 8.71 -1.31
C GLU A 140 5.53 7.44 -2.17
N ASN A 141 5.73 7.62 -3.47
CA ASN A 141 5.83 6.53 -4.42
C ASN A 141 6.75 6.82 -5.61
N VAL A 142 7.26 5.73 -6.18
CA VAL A 142 7.85 5.75 -7.52
C VAL A 142 7.00 4.92 -8.47
N VAL A 143 6.96 5.32 -9.74
CA VAL A 143 6.38 4.52 -10.82
C VAL A 143 7.50 4.12 -11.76
N VAL A 144 7.58 2.84 -12.09
CA VAL A 144 8.44 2.32 -13.17
C VAL A 144 7.56 1.84 -14.32
N PHE A 145 7.94 2.20 -15.54
CA PHE A 145 7.28 1.76 -16.75
C PHE A 145 8.17 0.74 -17.45
N ILE A 146 7.66 -0.46 -17.66
CA ILE A 146 8.42 -1.60 -18.17
C ILE A 146 7.95 -1.95 -19.58
N ASP A 147 8.92 -2.06 -20.48
CA ASP A 147 8.76 -2.61 -21.81
C ASP A 147 8.87 -4.13 -21.80
N ASN A 148 7.98 -4.79 -22.56
CA ASN A 148 7.99 -6.25 -22.75
C ASN A 148 8.10 -7.03 -21.43
N TYR A 149 7.32 -6.64 -20.41
CA TYR A 149 7.44 -7.17 -19.04
C TYR A 149 7.33 -8.70 -18.91
N GLN A 150 6.68 -9.35 -19.87
CA GLN A 150 6.51 -10.80 -19.93
C GLN A 150 7.77 -11.54 -20.43
N SER A 151 8.76 -10.81 -20.97
CA SER A 151 9.99 -11.37 -21.53
C SER A 151 11.13 -11.33 -20.51
N PRO A 152 12.05 -12.32 -20.52
CA PRO A 152 13.31 -12.22 -19.80
C PRO A 152 14.10 -10.95 -20.16
N GLY A 153 13.98 -10.48 -21.40
CA GLY A 153 14.58 -9.25 -21.92
C GLY A 153 13.81 -7.96 -21.61
N ALA A 154 12.89 -7.96 -20.63
CA ALA A 154 12.18 -6.75 -20.22
C ALA A 154 13.15 -5.62 -19.86
N THR A 155 12.82 -4.40 -20.28
CA THR A 155 13.63 -3.19 -20.06
C THR A 155 12.82 -2.10 -19.37
N LEU A 156 13.49 -1.30 -18.55
CA LEU A 156 12.88 -0.07 -18.03
C LEU A 156 12.74 0.94 -19.17
N TYR A 157 11.53 1.42 -19.40
CA TYR A 157 11.23 2.49 -20.35
C TYR A 157 11.44 3.87 -19.72
N ALA A 158 10.84 4.08 -18.55
CA ALA A 158 10.93 5.33 -17.79
C ALA A 158 10.65 5.08 -16.31
N ALA A 159 11.00 6.05 -15.47
CA ALA A 159 10.61 6.08 -14.08
C ALA A 159 10.22 7.50 -13.64
N ALA A 160 9.42 7.56 -12.59
CA ALA A 160 8.92 8.79 -12.00
C ALA A 160 8.97 8.69 -10.48
N ALA A 161 9.41 9.75 -9.79
CA ALA A 161 9.46 9.82 -8.34
C ALA A 161 8.55 10.95 -7.83
N SER A 162 7.70 10.67 -6.85
CA SER A 162 6.74 11.65 -6.34
C SER A 162 7.41 12.82 -5.62
N GLY A 163 6.70 13.94 -5.61
CA GLY A 163 6.99 15.08 -4.75
C GLY A 163 5.90 16.13 -4.88
N HIS A 164 5.31 16.52 -3.75
CA HIS A 164 4.33 17.62 -3.65
C HIS A 164 3.14 17.48 -4.62
N GLY A 165 2.62 16.26 -4.79
CA GLY A 165 1.45 15.99 -5.63
C GLY A 165 1.71 15.85 -7.14
N ASP A 166 2.99 15.91 -7.55
CA ASP A 166 3.45 15.68 -8.93
C ASP A 166 4.64 14.70 -8.96
N TYR A 167 5.25 14.52 -10.13
CA TYR A 167 6.32 13.56 -10.38
C TYR A 167 7.53 14.14 -11.10
N LYS A 168 8.71 13.84 -10.57
CA LYS A 168 9.99 14.02 -11.25
C LYS A 168 10.22 12.82 -12.19
N LYS A 169 10.13 13.05 -13.50
CA LYS A 169 10.16 12.00 -14.54
C LYS A 169 11.52 11.90 -15.21
N THR A 170 11.95 10.68 -15.53
CA THR A 170 13.20 10.46 -16.25
C THR A 170 13.18 9.12 -17.01
N LYS A 171 13.86 9.08 -18.16
CA LYS A 171 14.16 7.82 -18.87
C LYS A 171 15.47 7.18 -18.41
N ASN A 172 16.28 7.91 -17.64
CA ASN A 172 17.59 7.49 -17.16
C ASN A 172 17.72 7.64 -15.63
N PRO A 173 16.89 6.95 -14.82
CA PRO A 173 17.04 7.00 -13.37
C PRO A 173 18.31 6.28 -12.91
N GLN A 174 18.85 6.69 -11.77
CA GLN A 174 19.91 5.97 -11.07
C GLN A 174 19.40 4.58 -10.66
N ARG A 175 20.22 3.56 -10.88
CA ARG A 175 19.84 2.15 -10.76
C ARG A 175 20.99 1.28 -10.28
N SER A 176 20.63 0.19 -9.60
CA SER A 176 21.47 -0.98 -9.38
C SER A 176 20.80 -2.18 -10.04
N GLY A 177 21.38 -2.67 -11.15
CA GLY A 177 20.74 -3.70 -11.97
C GLY A 177 19.36 -3.26 -12.49
N ASN A 178 18.31 -4.02 -12.15
CA ASN A 178 16.93 -3.67 -12.51
C ASN A 178 16.33 -2.59 -11.60
N ASN A 179 16.86 -2.42 -10.40
CA ASN A 179 16.20 -1.69 -9.33
C ASN A 179 16.54 -0.20 -9.41
N VAL A 180 15.54 0.66 -9.57
CA VAL A 180 15.71 2.12 -9.42
C VAL A 180 16.09 2.45 -7.98
N MET A 181 16.98 3.42 -7.82
CA MET A 181 17.50 3.82 -6.52
C MET A 181 16.80 5.11 -6.09
N ALA A 182 15.77 4.96 -5.26
CA ALA A 182 14.97 6.04 -4.73
C ALA A 182 15.57 6.58 -3.42
N GLU A 183 15.51 7.88 -3.22
CA GLU A 183 15.92 8.57 -2.00
C GLU A 183 14.78 9.43 -1.48
N TYR A 184 14.40 9.21 -0.23
CA TYR A 184 13.49 10.06 0.54
C TYR A 184 14.27 11.16 1.25
N PHE A 185 13.94 12.41 0.95
CA PHE A 185 14.70 13.58 1.38
C PHE A 185 13.80 14.81 1.54
N THR A 186 14.35 15.87 2.13
CA THR A 186 13.74 17.20 2.19
C THR A 186 14.52 18.20 1.36
N SER A 187 13.80 19.07 0.65
CA SER A 187 14.35 20.29 0.07
C SER A 187 14.10 21.46 1.03
N PHE A 188 15.03 22.42 1.13
CA PHE A 188 14.87 23.56 2.05
C PHE A 188 13.53 24.28 1.82
N GLY A 189 12.74 24.43 2.89
CA GLY A 189 11.43 25.09 2.87
C GLY A 189 10.30 24.25 2.29
N LYS A 190 10.51 22.94 2.05
CA LYS A 190 9.48 22.00 1.60
C LYS A 190 9.41 20.77 2.49
N ASN A 191 8.28 20.08 2.38
CA ASN A 191 8.02 18.76 2.95
C ASN A 191 8.84 17.66 2.25
N HIS A 192 8.74 16.41 2.70
CA HIS A 192 9.53 15.34 2.08
C HIS A 192 9.06 15.04 0.65
N GLU A 193 9.98 14.50 -0.15
CA GLU A 193 9.74 14.05 -1.52
C GLU A 193 10.72 12.94 -1.90
N LEU A 194 10.50 12.28 -3.05
CA LEU A 194 11.40 11.26 -3.59
C LEU A 194 12.20 11.75 -4.78
N GLN A 195 13.47 11.36 -4.86
CA GLN A 195 14.30 11.52 -6.07
C GLN A 195 15.02 10.22 -6.43
N PHE A 196 15.65 10.18 -7.61
CA PHE A 196 16.57 9.10 -7.96
C PHE A 196 18.01 9.51 -7.68
N LYS A 197 18.76 8.67 -6.96
CA LYS A 197 20.14 8.95 -6.56
C LYS A 197 20.94 7.67 -6.36
N THR A 198 22.27 7.77 -6.39
CA THR A 198 23.17 6.63 -6.18
C THR A 198 23.40 6.26 -4.72
N SER A 199 22.69 6.89 -3.78
CA SER A 199 22.75 6.58 -2.35
C SER A 199 22.33 5.11 -2.11
N PRO A 200 23.10 4.32 -1.33
CA PRO A 200 22.74 2.93 -1.05
C PRO A 200 21.40 2.84 -0.33
N GLY A 201 20.44 2.17 -0.95
CA GLY A 201 19.13 1.84 -0.38
C GLY A 201 18.98 0.35 -0.12
N ARG A 202 17.80 -0.03 0.36
CA ARG A 202 17.41 -1.44 0.55
C ARG A 202 15.99 -1.69 0.07
N THR A 203 15.65 -2.97 -0.11
CA THR A 203 14.27 -3.41 -0.31
C THR A 203 13.57 -3.65 1.03
N TYR A 204 12.25 -3.69 0.98
CA TYR A 204 11.37 -4.10 2.08
C TYR A 204 10.49 -5.25 1.60
N TRP A 205 9.74 -5.90 2.49
CA TRP A 205 8.74 -6.85 2.02
C TRP A 205 7.73 -6.15 1.12
N ILE A 206 7.31 -6.79 0.03
CA ILE A 206 6.27 -6.27 -0.87
C ILE A 206 4.91 -6.77 -0.40
N TYR A 207 3.96 -5.86 -0.27
CA TYR A 207 2.54 -6.18 -0.16
C TYR A 207 1.82 -5.60 -1.40
N ASP A 208 1.58 -6.47 -2.37
CA ASP A 208 0.96 -6.13 -3.65
C ASP A 208 -0.56 -6.01 -3.51
N TRP A 209 -1.11 -4.89 -3.99
CA TRP A 209 -2.53 -4.57 -3.97
C TRP A 209 -3.41 -5.72 -4.49
N ALA A 210 -3.01 -6.38 -5.57
CA ALA A 210 -3.79 -7.47 -6.16
C ALA A 210 -3.85 -8.73 -5.27
N ALA A 211 -2.85 -8.92 -4.40
CA ALA A 211 -2.76 -10.03 -3.45
C ALA A 211 -3.12 -9.64 -2.01
N MET A 212 -3.47 -8.39 -1.74
CA MET A 212 -3.92 -7.93 -0.43
C MET A 212 -5.24 -8.58 -0.02
N THR A 213 -5.40 -8.78 1.29
CA THR A 213 -6.72 -9.14 1.82
C THR A 213 -7.72 -8.00 1.56
N PRO A 214 -9.01 -8.31 1.34
CA PRO A 214 -10.04 -7.28 1.23
C PRO A 214 -10.09 -6.34 2.45
N ALA A 215 -9.77 -6.85 3.63
CA ALA A 215 -9.70 -6.06 4.85
C ALA A 215 -8.55 -5.02 4.81
N ALA A 216 -7.36 -5.42 4.34
CA ALA A 216 -6.23 -4.51 4.15
C ALA A 216 -6.53 -3.44 3.10
N GLN A 217 -7.12 -3.83 1.95
CA GLN A 217 -7.55 -2.89 0.91
C GLN A 217 -8.55 -1.87 1.46
N LYS A 218 -9.62 -2.35 2.12
CA LYS A 218 -10.61 -1.50 2.79
C LYS A 218 -9.96 -0.58 3.81
N GLY A 219 -8.94 -1.07 4.52
CA GLY A 219 -8.21 -0.25 5.46
C GLY A 219 -7.46 0.90 4.78
N LEU A 220 -6.67 0.61 3.76
CA LEU A 220 -5.97 1.66 3.01
C LEU A 220 -6.92 2.69 2.41
N ILE A 221 -8.11 2.27 1.98
CA ILE A 221 -9.15 3.17 1.45
C ILE A 221 -9.73 4.06 2.55
N THR A 222 -10.03 3.51 3.72
CA THR A 222 -10.78 4.23 4.78
C THR A 222 -9.91 4.98 5.78
N GLY A 223 -8.61 4.65 5.86
CA GLY A 223 -7.61 5.39 6.63
C GLY A 223 -7.91 5.56 8.13
N PRO A 224 -7.04 6.22 8.91
CA PRO A 224 -7.20 6.39 10.35
C PRO A 224 -7.98 7.64 10.80
N SER A 225 -8.25 8.60 9.92
CA SER A 225 -8.76 9.92 10.33
C SER A 225 -10.23 9.94 10.75
N GLY A 226 -11.03 8.99 10.22
CA GLY A 226 -12.49 9.02 10.34
C GLY A 226 -13.19 10.00 9.38
N ASP A 227 -12.43 10.81 8.62
CA ASP A 227 -12.95 11.66 7.57
C ASP A 227 -12.89 10.93 6.22
N PRO A 228 -14.04 10.65 5.56
CA PRO A 228 -14.05 9.97 4.26
C PRO A 228 -13.43 10.79 3.12
N ASN A 229 -13.30 12.12 3.26
CA ASN A 229 -12.69 12.99 2.25
C ASN A 229 -11.16 13.08 2.44
N GLU A 230 -10.69 12.93 3.67
CA GLU A 230 -9.28 12.95 4.03
C GLU A 230 -8.90 11.73 4.88
N PRO A 231 -8.98 10.49 4.34
CA PRO A 231 -8.84 9.27 5.15
C PRO A 231 -7.51 9.17 5.92
N TRP A 232 -6.46 9.78 5.37
CA TRP A 232 -5.11 9.82 5.93
C TRP A 232 -4.65 11.24 6.28
N GLY A 233 -5.60 12.16 6.52
CA GLY A 233 -5.33 13.57 6.70
C GLY A 233 -4.70 14.17 5.45
N ASN A 234 -3.53 14.81 5.61
CA ASN A 234 -2.82 15.47 4.51
C ASN A 234 -2.11 14.49 3.55
N ALA A 235 -1.97 13.22 3.92
CA ALA A 235 -1.33 12.21 3.07
C ALA A 235 -2.37 11.48 2.21
N ASN A 236 -1.96 10.95 1.06
CA ASN A 236 -2.85 10.22 0.14
C ASN A 236 -2.23 8.89 -0.26
N VAL A 237 -2.95 7.77 -0.06
CA VAL A 237 -2.48 6.46 -0.53
C VAL A 237 -2.46 6.47 -2.06
N PRO A 238 -1.29 6.33 -2.73
CA PRO A 238 -1.19 6.71 -4.13
C PRO A 238 -1.69 5.61 -5.09
N PHE A 239 -1.85 4.38 -4.59
CA PHE A 239 -2.16 3.19 -5.38
C PHE A 239 -3.57 2.62 -5.16
N ILE A 240 -4.44 3.28 -4.38
CA ILE A 240 -5.87 2.90 -4.31
C ILE A 240 -6.60 3.35 -5.58
N ASP A 241 -7.77 2.75 -5.85
CA ASP A 241 -8.55 3.02 -7.08
C ASP A 241 -8.79 4.53 -7.33
N ALA A 242 -9.08 5.27 -6.26
CA ALA A 242 -9.35 6.71 -6.33
C ALA A 242 -8.16 7.53 -6.88
N ASN A 243 -6.93 7.07 -6.65
CA ASN A 243 -5.71 7.84 -6.92
C ASN A 243 -4.84 7.24 -8.03
N PHE A 244 -4.86 5.92 -8.19
CA PHE A 244 -3.89 5.17 -9.00
C PHE A 244 -3.86 5.63 -10.45
N GLY A 245 -5.00 5.68 -11.13
CA GLY A 245 -5.06 6.08 -12.55
C GLY A 245 -4.57 7.51 -12.79
N ASN A 246 -4.98 8.45 -11.94
CA ASN A 246 -4.54 9.85 -12.03
C ASN A 246 -3.03 9.98 -11.79
N ASN A 247 -2.50 9.27 -10.80
CA ASN A 247 -1.08 9.26 -10.52
C ASN A 247 -0.25 8.64 -11.65
N LEU A 248 -0.75 7.58 -12.32
CA LEU A 248 -0.10 7.05 -13.52
C LEU A 248 -0.06 8.08 -14.66
N ASN A 249 -1.16 8.81 -14.89
CA ASN A 249 -1.21 9.89 -15.89
C ASN A 249 -0.17 10.97 -15.59
N LYS A 250 -0.05 11.39 -14.32
CA LYS A 250 0.94 12.39 -13.89
C LYS A 250 2.36 11.86 -14.05
N ALA A 251 2.61 10.61 -13.70
CA ALA A 251 3.93 9.97 -13.78
C ALA A 251 4.40 9.69 -15.22
N TRP A 252 3.48 9.59 -16.19
CA TRP A 252 3.80 9.23 -17.57
C TRP A 252 4.68 10.28 -18.29
N SER A 253 5.60 9.79 -19.13
CA SER A 253 6.62 10.54 -19.88
C SER A 253 6.83 9.98 -21.30
#